data_AF-A0A433PE24-F1
#
_entry.id   AF-A0A433PE24-F1
#
_cell.length_a   1.000
_cell.length_b   1.000
_cell.length_c   1.000
_cell.angle_alpha   90.00
_cell.angle_beta   90.00
_cell.angle_gamma   90.00
#
_symmetry.space_group_name_H-M   'P 1'
#
loop_
_entity.id
_entity.type
_entity.pdbx_description
1 polymer ?
#
loop_
_entity_poly.entity_id
_entity_poly.type
_entity_poly.pdbx_seq_one_letter_code
_entity_poly.pdbx_strand_id
1 'polypeptide(L)'
;CNNLVLNFQIAIGLQACLQVGRLKDAGQVAPEMISLVKRNSCGKALEIARAARDMLGGNGISDEYHIIRHAMNLEAVNTYEDMGMFCERECYWHVLTVYRSVVGTHDIHALIIGRAITGIPAFEMKPQA
;
A
#
# COMPACT_ATOMS: atom_id res chain seq x y z
N CYS A 1 14.13 15.84 -13.32
CA CYS A 1 12.71 16.16 -13.06
C CYS A 1 11.94 14.99 -12.44
N ASN A 2 12.12 13.73 -12.89
CA ASN A 2 11.38 12.57 -12.37
C ASN A 2 11.54 12.33 -10.85
N ASN A 3 12.75 12.51 -10.28
CA ASN A 3 12.98 12.35 -8.84
C ASN A 3 12.22 13.37 -7.97
N LEU A 4 11.92 14.56 -8.49
CA LEU A 4 11.19 15.58 -7.74
C LEU A 4 9.71 15.22 -7.61
N VAL A 5 9.13 14.68 -8.69
CA VAL A 5 7.74 14.18 -8.71
C VAL A 5 7.59 12.99 -7.77
N LEU A 6 8.58 12.08 -7.74
CA LEU A 6 8.57 10.93 -6.84
C LEU A 6 8.59 11.35 -5.36
N ASN A 7 9.48 12.28 -4.98
CA ASN A 7 9.57 12.77 -3.60
C ASN A 7 8.29 13.46 -3.12
N PHE A 8 7.62 14.22 -4.00
CA PHE A 8 6.35 14.85 -3.69
C PHE A 8 5.24 13.82 -3.43
N GLN A 9 5.16 12.76 -4.23
CA GLN A 9 4.18 11.68 -4.06
C GLN A 9 4.43 10.88 -2.76
N ILE A 10 5.70 10.67 -2.38
CA ILE A 10 6.05 10.04 -1.10
C ILE A 10 5.59 10.90 0.07
N ALA A 11 5.83 12.22 0.00
CA ALA A 11 5.40 13.15 1.05
C ALA A 11 3.87 13.16 1.20
N ILE A 12 3.12 13.16 0.10
CA ILE A 12 1.65 13.02 0.11
C ILE A 12 1.24 11.71 0.75
N GLY A 13 1.86 10.59 0.35
CA GLY A 13 1.57 9.27 0.91
C GLY A 13 1.77 9.23 2.42
N LEU A 14 2.87 9.79 2.92
CA LEU A 14 3.19 9.85 4.35
C LEU A 14 2.17 10.68 5.14
N GLN A 15 1.80 11.86 4.64
CA GLN A 15 0.79 12.70 5.29
C GLN A 15 -0.60 12.07 5.24
N ALA A 16 -0.95 11.38 4.15
CA ALA A 16 -2.20 10.65 4.04
C ALA A 16 -2.28 9.50 5.05
N CYS A 17 -1.21 8.72 5.22
CA CYS A 17 -1.11 7.69 6.26
C CYS A 17 -1.30 8.28 7.66
N LEU A 18 -0.63 9.39 7.96
CA LEU A 18 -0.73 10.06 9.27
C LEU A 18 -2.16 10.53 9.56
N GLN A 19 -2.82 11.14 8.57
CA GLN A 19 -4.18 11.61 8.72
C GLN A 19 -5.17 10.45 8.89
N VAL A 20 -5.03 9.37 8.12
CA VAL A 20 -5.88 8.18 8.25
C VAL A 20 -5.66 7.49 9.60
N GLY A 21 -4.42 7.45 10.11
CA GLY A 21 -4.13 6.97 11.46
C GLY A 21 -4.90 7.76 12.52
N ARG A 22 -4.84 9.09 12.48
CA ARG A 22 -5.60 9.96 13.40
C ARG A 22 -7.11 9.77 13.29
N LEU A 23 -7.65 9.65 12.08
CA LEU A 23 -9.08 9.42 11.85
C LEU A 23 -9.53 8.05 12.36
N LYS A 24 -8.67 7.03 12.27
CA LYS A 24 -8.95 5.72 12.84
C LYS A 24 -8.96 5.76 14.37
N ASP A 25 -8.00 6.44 14.99
CA ASP A 25 -7.98 6.61 16.45
C ASP A 25 -9.23 7.38 16.94
N ALA A 26 -9.76 8.30 16.13
CA ALA A 26 -11.02 9.00 16.36
C ALA A 26 -12.29 8.18 16.01
N GLY A 27 -12.16 6.97 15.46
CA GLY A 27 -13.29 6.14 15.03
C GLY A 27 -14.05 6.66 13.79
N GLN A 28 -13.48 7.61 13.05
CA GLN A 28 -14.10 8.28 11.90
C GLN A 28 -13.54 7.80 10.55
N VAL A 29 -12.81 6.68 10.53
CA VAL A 29 -12.20 6.18 9.30
C VAL A 29 -13.22 5.52 8.38
N ALA A 30 -13.27 5.98 7.14
CA ALA A 30 -14.03 5.32 6.09
C ALA A 30 -13.15 4.26 5.37
N PRO A 31 -13.68 3.08 5.01
CA PRO A 31 -12.92 2.03 4.33
C PRO A 31 -12.34 2.47 2.96
N GLU A 32 -12.97 3.45 2.31
CA GLU A 32 -12.48 4.08 1.08
C GLU A 32 -11.15 4.82 1.31
N MET A 33 -10.97 5.46 2.48
CA MET A 33 -9.73 6.18 2.82
C MET A 33 -8.56 5.22 2.99
N ILE A 34 -8.81 4.06 3.62
CA ILE A 34 -7.81 3.00 3.79
C ILE A 34 -7.41 2.43 2.43
N SER A 35 -8.38 2.24 1.54
CA SER A 35 -8.16 1.77 0.16
C SER A 35 -7.29 2.72 -0.65
N LEU A 36 -7.54 4.02 -0.56
CA LEU A 36 -6.73 5.07 -1.21
C LEU A 36 -5.28 5.03 -0.77
N VAL A 37 -5.06 5.02 0.56
CA VAL A 37 -3.72 5.08 1.13
C VAL A 37 -2.94 3.79 0.84
N LYS A 38 -3.57 2.62 0.96
CA LYS A 38 -2.96 1.32 0.64
C LYS A 38 -2.53 1.27 -0.82
N ARG A 39 -3.43 1.61 -1.75
CA ARG A 39 -3.17 1.59 -3.19
C ARG A 39 -2.01 2.50 -3.58
N ASN A 40 -1.99 3.73 -3.08
CA ASN A 40 -0.91 4.68 -3.37
C ASN A 40 0.44 4.21 -2.78
N SER A 41 0.44 3.75 -1.53
CA SER A 41 1.66 3.36 -0.82
C SER A 41 2.30 2.10 -1.42
N CYS A 42 1.53 1.06 -1.68
CA CYS A 42 2.05 -0.19 -2.26
C CYS A 42 2.59 0.03 -3.68
N GLY A 43 1.85 0.76 -4.53
CA GLY A 43 2.28 1.04 -5.89
C GLY A 43 3.59 1.84 -5.93
N LYS A 44 3.71 2.87 -5.07
CA LYS A 44 4.92 3.69 -4.99
C LYS A 44 6.10 2.95 -4.34
N ALA A 45 5.85 2.13 -3.32
CA ALA A 45 6.90 1.31 -2.70
C ALA A 45 7.50 0.32 -3.71
N LEU A 46 6.66 -0.30 -4.54
CA LEU A 46 7.12 -1.23 -5.57
C LEU A 46 7.93 -0.52 -6.68
N GLU A 47 7.48 0.66 -7.12
CA GLU A 47 8.21 1.49 -8.09
C GLU A 47 9.60 1.85 -7.56
N ILE A 48 9.70 2.25 -6.28
CA ILE A 48 10.96 2.58 -5.62
C ILE A 48 11.86 1.35 -5.47
N ALA A 49 11.31 0.20 -5.09
CA ALA A 49 12.08 -1.04 -4.94
C ALA A 49 12.67 -1.51 -6.27
N ARG A 50 11.91 -1.40 -7.36
CA ARG A 50 12.39 -1.69 -8.73
C ARG A 50 13.48 -0.71 -9.15
N ALA A 51 13.28 0.59 -8.94
CA ALA A 51 14.30 1.60 -9.23
C ALA A 51 15.59 1.38 -8.42
N ALA A 52 15.47 1.02 -7.13
CA ALA A 52 16.61 0.70 -6.27
C ALA A 52 17.37 -0.54 -6.75
N ARG A 53 16.66 -1.58 -7.19
CA ARG A 53 17.27 -2.76 -7.79
C ARG A 53 18.02 -2.40 -9.08
N ASP A 54 17.44 -1.57 -9.93
CA ASP A 54 18.07 -1.18 -11.19
C ASP A 54 19.32 -0.31 -10.98
N MET A 55 19.34 0.53 -9.93
CA MET A 55 20.55 1.28 -9.53
C MET A 55 21.71 0.37 -9.10
N LEU A 56 21.41 -0.81 -8.53
CA LEU A 56 22.43 -1.79 -8.14
C LEU A 56 22.89 -2.71 -9.27
N GLY A 57 22.25 -2.65 -10.45
CA GLY A 57 22.59 -3.48 -11.59
C GLY A 57 22.63 -4.98 -11.24
N GLY A 58 23.71 -5.67 -11.63
CA GLY A 58 23.90 -7.10 -11.33
C GLY A 58 24.01 -7.41 -9.83
N ASN A 59 24.52 -6.47 -9.02
CA ASN A 59 24.62 -6.64 -7.57
C ASN A 59 23.25 -6.62 -6.89
N GLY A 60 22.24 -6.06 -7.56
CA GLY A 60 20.86 -6.08 -7.10
C GLY A 60 20.19 -7.45 -7.18
N ILE A 61 20.86 -8.49 -7.70
CA ILE A 61 20.39 -9.89 -7.71
C ILE A 61 21.12 -10.73 -6.65
N SER A 62 22.27 -10.28 -6.18
CA SER A 62 23.03 -10.96 -5.11
C SER A 62 22.26 -10.88 -3.79
N ASP A 63 22.26 -11.98 -3.03
CA ASP A 63 21.60 -12.05 -1.71
C ASP A 63 22.31 -11.18 -0.64
N GLU A 64 23.48 -10.63 -0.98
CA GLU A 64 24.20 -9.64 -0.17
C GLU A 64 23.41 -8.34 0.02
N TYR A 65 22.50 -8.01 -0.91
CA TYR A 65 21.63 -6.85 -0.83
C TYR A 65 20.16 -7.26 -0.74
N HIS A 66 19.51 -6.94 0.39
CA HIS A 66 18.11 -7.29 0.66
C HIS A 66 17.07 -6.64 -0.28
N ILE A 67 17.49 -5.87 -1.28
CA ILE A 67 16.61 -5.09 -2.16
C ILE A 67 15.77 -6.00 -3.07
N ILE A 68 16.33 -7.10 -3.59
CA ILE A 68 15.55 -8.06 -4.38
C ILE A 68 14.49 -8.78 -3.54
N ARG A 69 14.81 -9.10 -2.29
CA ARG A 69 13.86 -9.67 -1.33
C ARG A 69 12.72 -8.68 -1.04
N HIS A 70 13.04 -7.40 -0.85
CA HIS A 70 12.02 -6.36 -0.66
C HIS A 70 11.15 -6.16 -1.90
N ALA A 71 11.72 -6.20 -3.10
CA ALA A 71 10.95 -6.10 -4.34
C ALA A 71 9.98 -7.29 -4.49
N MET A 72 10.44 -8.53 -4.29
CA MET A 72 9.59 -9.72 -4.35
C MET A 72 8.47 -9.70 -3.29
N ASN A 73 8.78 -9.27 -2.07
CA ASN A 73 7.76 -9.11 -1.02
C ASN A 73 6.73 -8.05 -1.39
N LEU A 74 7.14 -6.96 -2.03
CA LEU A 74 6.23 -5.89 -2.44
C LEU A 74 5.35 -6.27 -3.64
N GLU A 75 5.80 -7.14 -4.54
CA GLU A 75 4.94 -7.73 -5.59
C GLU A 75 3.82 -8.57 -4.97
N ALA A 76 4.15 -9.37 -3.94
CA ALA A 76 3.17 -10.12 -3.17
C ALA A 76 2.19 -9.18 -2.45
N VAL A 77 2.67 -8.12 -1.80
CA VAL A 77 1.81 -7.13 -1.09
C VAL A 77 0.95 -6.29 -2.06
N ASN A 78 1.35 -6.14 -3.32
CA ASN A 78 0.55 -5.44 -4.33
C ASN A 78 -0.56 -6.32 -4.92
N THR A 79 -0.38 -7.65 -4.92
CA THR A 79 -1.30 -8.62 -5.54
C THR A 79 -2.15 -9.38 -4.52
N TYR A 80 -1.65 -9.57 -3.31
CA TYR A 80 -2.32 -10.26 -2.22
C TYR A 80 -2.67 -9.33 -1.07
N GLU A 81 -3.77 -9.70 -0.44
CA GLU A 81 -4.48 -9.06 0.68
C GLU A 81 -3.64 -8.92 1.94
N ASP A 82 -2.69 -9.83 2.13
CA ASP A 82 -2.07 -10.05 3.42
C ASP A 82 -0.82 -9.18 3.61
N MET A 83 -1.05 -8.03 4.23
CA MET A 83 -0.05 -7.30 5.03
C MET A 83 0.49 -8.14 6.21
N GLY A 84 0.27 -9.46 6.25
CA GLY A 84 0.86 -10.39 7.20
C GLY A 84 2.36 -10.67 6.97
N MET A 85 2.94 -10.22 5.84
CA MET A 85 4.37 -10.39 5.56
C MET A 85 5.30 -9.34 6.21
N PHE A 86 4.80 -8.53 7.15
CA PHE A 86 5.63 -7.90 8.19
C PHE A 86 5.65 -8.79 9.45
N CYS A 87 6.10 -10.04 9.31
CA CYS A 87 6.47 -10.89 10.45
C CYS A 87 7.98 -10.68 10.66
N GLU A 88 8.42 -9.91 11.66
CA GLU A 88 9.14 -10.50 12.81
C GLU A 88 9.27 -9.57 14.04
N ARG A 89 8.64 -8.39 14.09
CA ARG A 89 8.74 -7.52 15.28
C ARG A 89 7.39 -6.98 15.74
N GLU A 90 7.08 -7.23 17.01
CA GLU A 90 5.84 -6.87 17.73
C GLU A 90 5.47 -5.37 17.72
N CYS A 91 6.29 -4.49 17.14
CA CYS A 91 6.08 -3.05 17.18
C CYS A 91 4.98 -2.50 16.25
N TYR A 92 4.41 -3.29 15.33
CA TYR A 92 3.48 -2.76 14.29
C TYR A 92 2.02 -3.23 14.41
N TRP A 93 1.65 -3.88 15.52
CA TRP A 93 0.28 -4.40 15.72
C TRP A 93 -0.82 -3.32 15.65
N HIS A 94 -0.53 -2.08 16.07
CA HIS A 94 -1.47 -0.95 16.00
C HIS A 94 -1.69 -0.39 14.59
N VAL A 95 -0.71 -0.54 13.68
CA VAL A 95 -0.83 -0.07 12.28
C VAL A 95 -1.55 -1.12 11.43
N LEU A 96 -1.35 -2.41 11.71
CA LEU A 96 -2.00 -3.53 11.03
C LEU A 96 -3.52 -3.58 11.25
N THR A 97 -4.02 -3.11 12.39
CA THR A 97 -5.47 -3.01 12.63
C THR A 97 -6.15 -1.95 11.74
N VAL A 98 -5.42 -1.06 11.07
CA VAL A 98 -6.00 -0.08 10.11
C VAL A 98 -6.40 -0.79 8.82
N TYR A 99 -5.58 -1.75 8.39
CA TYR A 99 -5.68 -2.35 7.06
C TYR A 99 -6.41 -3.70 7.04
N ARG A 100 -6.77 -4.24 8.22
CA ARG A 100 -7.49 -5.51 8.35
C ARG A 100 -8.92 -5.48 7.78
N SER A 101 -9.47 -4.29 7.57
CA SER A 101 -10.88 -4.08 7.23
C SER A 101 -11.18 -4.12 5.74
N VAL A 102 -10.19 -3.96 4.86
CA VAL A 102 -10.43 -3.92 3.41
C VAL A 102 -9.57 -4.95 2.70
N VAL A 103 -10.25 -6.03 2.32
CA VAL A 103 -9.72 -7.12 1.53
C VAL A 103 -9.95 -6.74 0.05
N GLY A 104 -8.89 -6.28 -0.65
CA GLY A 104 -8.85 -6.13 -2.10
C GLY A 104 -7.42 -6.13 -2.69
N THR A 105 -7.28 -6.60 -3.93
CA THR A 105 -6.13 -6.33 -4.81
C THR A 105 -6.02 -4.84 -5.14
N HIS A 106 -4.89 -4.41 -5.70
CA HIS A 106 -4.71 -3.03 -6.19
C HIS A 106 -5.88 -2.55 -7.06
N ASP A 107 -6.40 -3.43 -7.92
CA ASP A 107 -7.51 -3.13 -8.83
C ASP A 107 -8.85 -3.07 -8.11
N ILE A 108 -9.08 -3.94 -7.13
CA ILE A 108 -10.31 -3.88 -6.30
C ILE A 108 -10.39 -2.51 -5.64
N HIS A 109 -9.31 -2.01 -5.01
CA HIS A 109 -9.30 -0.69 -4.39
C HIS A 109 -9.64 0.44 -5.39
N ALA A 110 -9.23 0.32 -6.66
CA ALA A 110 -9.62 1.26 -7.70
C ALA A 110 -11.15 1.26 -7.94
N LEU A 111 -11.77 0.08 -7.92
CA LEU A 111 -13.22 -0.08 -8.06
C LEU A 111 -13.98 0.44 -6.83
N ILE A 112 -13.46 0.24 -5.61
CA ILE A 112 -14.03 0.79 -4.37
C ILE A 112 -14.09 2.32 -4.44
N ILE A 113 -12.97 2.94 -4.80
CA ILE A 113 -12.83 4.39 -4.93
C ILE A 113 -13.70 4.90 -6.09
N GLY A 114 -13.71 4.18 -7.22
CA GLY A 114 -14.56 4.50 -8.37
C GLY A 114 -16.03 4.59 -7.99
N ARG A 115 -16.55 3.58 -7.27
CA ARG A 115 -17.92 3.59 -6.73
C ARG A 115 -18.16 4.77 -5.80
N ALA A 116 -17.21 5.11 -4.93
CA ALA A 116 -17.35 6.21 -3.99
C ALA A 116 -17.43 7.59 -4.67
N ILE A 117 -16.76 7.75 -5.82
CA ILE A 117 -16.76 9.01 -6.59
C ILE A 117 -17.97 9.10 -7.51
N THR A 118 -18.28 8.03 -8.26
CA THR A 118 -19.29 8.06 -9.32
C THR A 118 -20.68 7.61 -8.85
N GLY A 119 -20.77 6.94 -7.71
CA GLY A 119 -22.00 6.29 -7.25
C GLY A 119 -22.38 5.03 -8.05
N ILE A 120 -21.60 4.65 -9.06
CA ILE A 120 -21.89 3.52 -9.95
C ILE A 120 -21.03 2.31 -9.53
N PRO A 121 -21.63 1.18 -9.12
CA PRO A 121 -20.86 -0.02 -8.81
C PRO A 121 -20.35 -0.68 -10.09
N ALA A 122 -19.03 -0.91 -10.18
CA ALA A 122 -18.39 -1.66 -11.26
C ALA A 122 -18.14 -3.14 -10.90
N PHE A 123 -18.39 -3.52 -9.64
CA PHE A 123 -18.30 -4.89 -9.13
C PHE A 123 -19.22 -5.05 -7.92
N GLU A 124 -19.76 -6.25 -7.72
CA GLU A 124 -20.62 -6.59 -6.58
C GLU A 124 -19.76 -6.99 -5.39
N MET A 125 -19.66 -6.11 -4.39
CA MET A 125 -18.99 -6.49 -3.14
C MET A 125 -19.84 -7.55 -2.43
N LYS A 126 -19.25 -8.72 -2.15
CA LYS A 126 -19.81 -9.58 -1.12
C LYS A 126 -19.80 -8.80 0.21
N PRO A 127 -20.94 -8.73 0.92
CA PRO A 127 -20.96 -8.08 2.22
C PRO A 127 -19.95 -8.76 3.14
N GLN A 128 -19.05 -7.97 3.74
CA GLN A 128 -18.26 -8.43 4.87
C GLN A 128 -19.23 -8.72 6.03
N ALA A 129 -19.48 -10.01 6.28
CA ALA A 129 -20.25 -10.50 7.43
C ALA A 129 -19.43 -10.40 8.72
#